data_AF-A0A1X2LQV5-F1
#
_entry.id   AF-A0A1X2LQV5-F1
#
_cell.length_a   1.000
_cell.length_b   1.000
_cell.length_c   1.000
_cell.angle_alpha   90.00
_cell.angle_beta   90.00
_cell.angle_gamma   90.00
#
_symmetry.space_group_name_H-M   'P 1'
#
loop_
_entity.id
_entity.type
_entity.pdbx_description
1 polymer ?
#
loop_
_entity_poly.entity_id
_entity_poly.type
_entity_poly.pdbx_seq_one_letter_code
_entity_poly.pdbx_strand_id
1 'polypeptide(L)'
;MGLPADLVIGSVFQIHTDQGPQRFVVLRDGIARVNAETAGALRDKESYGLVEPPSVSPNLIVDMPQTVYDSPLPDEPLNIVSRPEAPTLCWSWERGGGDQSPRTTVLSGRHLPIPPAAMNMGIKQIHGTATIFLDGGKLVALQSPDPRYTESIYYVDPQGVRYGVPDADAATTLGLSSPQNAPREIIRLLVDGPVLSKDAALLEHDTVPVDPSPRKVPAGDSGAH
;
A
#
# COMPACT_ATOMS: atom_id res chain seq x y z
N MET A 1 28.81 23.39 24.19
CA MET A 1 28.34 23.77 22.85
C MET A 1 28.11 25.27 22.90
N GLY A 2 28.66 26.08 22.00
CA GLY A 2 28.59 27.54 22.07
C GLY A 2 27.19 28.16 21.91
N LEU A 3 26.13 27.39 22.15
CA LEU A 3 24.76 27.88 22.13
C LEU A 3 24.47 28.76 23.35
N PRO A 4 23.57 29.76 23.21
CA PRO A 4 22.97 30.46 24.33
C PRO A 4 22.48 29.51 25.43
N ALA A 5 22.60 29.92 26.70
CA ALA A 5 22.33 29.07 27.86
C ALA A 5 20.86 28.64 28.00
N ASP A 6 19.96 29.37 27.35
CA ASP A 6 18.53 29.10 27.23
C ASP A 6 18.20 28.02 26.19
N LEU A 7 19.14 27.70 25.28
CA LEU A 7 18.99 26.60 24.32
C LEU A 7 19.46 25.26 24.92
N VAL A 8 18.53 24.61 25.63
CA VAL A 8 18.74 23.28 26.21
C VAL A 8 18.47 22.15 25.20
N ILE A 9 18.89 20.92 25.52
CA ILE A 9 18.57 19.73 24.71
C ILE A 9 17.04 19.60 24.57
N GLY A 10 16.57 19.47 23.33
CA GLY A 10 15.16 19.42 22.97
C GLY A 10 14.56 20.79 22.61
N SER A 11 15.25 21.90 22.92
CA SER A 11 14.80 23.23 22.51
C SER A 11 14.95 23.43 21.00
N VAL A 12 14.15 24.36 20.47
CA VAL A 12 14.13 24.74 19.06
C VAL A 12 14.61 26.17 18.90
N PHE A 13 15.51 26.39 17.94
CA PHE A 13 15.98 27.71 17.54
C PHE A 13 15.88 27.87 16.01
N GLN A 14 16.15 29.07 15.51
CA GLN A 14 16.14 29.35 14.08
C GLN A 14 17.36 30.16 13.62
N ILE A 15 17.68 30.08 12.34
CA ILE A 15 18.60 31.00 11.65
C ILE A 15 17.87 31.63 10.47
N HIS A 16 18.26 32.84 10.10
CA HIS A 16 17.82 33.45 8.86
C HIS A 16 18.63 32.94 7.67
N THR A 17 17.94 32.59 6.60
CA THR A 17 18.52 32.21 5.31
C THR A 17 17.85 33.01 4.19
N ASP A 18 18.41 33.00 2.99
CA ASP A 18 17.82 33.65 1.81
C ASP A 18 16.45 33.07 1.44
N GLN A 19 16.14 31.85 1.88
CA GLN A 19 14.86 31.16 1.63
C GLN A 19 13.87 31.30 2.79
N GLY A 20 14.20 32.12 3.82
CA GLY A 20 13.41 32.28 5.04
C GLY A 20 14.04 31.62 6.27
N PRO A 21 13.32 31.55 7.40
CA PRO A 21 13.84 30.98 8.64
C PRO A 21 14.01 29.46 8.53
N GLN A 22 15.23 28.98 8.79
CA GLN A 22 15.52 27.56 8.93
C GLN A 22 15.56 27.21 10.41
N ARG A 23 14.85 26.16 10.82
CA ARG A 23 14.68 25.79 12.23
C ARG A 23 15.54 24.57 12.57
N PHE A 24 15.98 24.51 13.81
CA PHE A 24 16.82 23.44 14.32
C PHE A 24 16.36 23.01 15.70
N VAL A 25 16.53 21.72 16.01
CA VAL A 25 16.39 21.17 17.35
C VAL A 25 17.78 20.88 17.94
N VAL A 26 17.96 21.16 19.23
CA VAL A 26 19.18 20.82 19.97
C VAL A 26 19.12 19.37 20.42
N LEU A 27 20.14 18.59 20.08
CA LEU A 27 20.27 17.18 20.46
C LEU A 27 21.47 16.98 21.38
N ARG A 28 21.63 15.78 21.93
CA ARG A 28 22.72 15.47 22.87
C ARG A 28 24.10 15.55 22.21
N ASP A 29 24.15 15.22 20.92
CA ASP A 29 25.34 15.03 20.10
C ASP A 29 25.50 16.12 19.02
N GLY A 30 24.59 17.10 18.97
CA GLY A 30 24.66 18.18 17.99
C GLY A 30 23.34 18.91 17.80
N ILE A 31 23.10 19.35 16.58
CA ILE A 31 21.85 19.99 16.15
C ILE A 31 21.31 19.27 14.92
N ALA A 32 20.00 19.34 14.72
CA ALA A 32 19.36 18.79 13.51
C ALA A 32 18.38 19.79 12.92
N ARG A 33 18.35 19.89 11.59
CA ARG A 33 17.35 20.69 10.87
C ARG A 33 15.97 20.08 11.07
N VAL A 34 14.96 20.93 11.24
CA VAL A 34 13.56 20.50 11.37
C VAL A 34 12.66 21.44 10.57
N ASN A 35 11.58 20.89 10.01
CA ASN A 35 10.57 21.70 9.33
C ASN A 35 9.68 22.48 10.32
N ALA A 36 8.79 23.32 9.78
CA ALA A 36 7.91 24.18 10.58
C ALA A 36 6.98 23.37 11.50
N GLU A 37 6.35 22.33 10.96
CA GLU A 37 5.41 21.47 11.70
C GLU A 37 6.10 20.73 12.85
N THR A 38 7.30 20.19 12.61
CA THR A 38 8.10 19.55 13.65
C THR A 38 8.54 20.52 14.72
N ALA A 39 9.00 21.72 14.34
CA ALA A 39 9.39 22.76 15.28
C ALA A 39 8.21 23.23 16.15
N GLY A 40 7.02 23.38 15.56
CA GLY A 40 5.78 23.67 16.28
C GLY A 40 5.44 22.58 17.28
N ALA A 41 5.36 21.32 16.81
CA ALA A 41 5.02 20.17 17.65
C ALA A 41 6.01 19.95 18.81
N LEU A 42 7.31 20.16 18.58
CA LEU A 42 8.33 20.10 19.64
C LEU A 42 8.07 21.15 20.73
N ARG A 43 7.72 22.37 20.34
CA ARG A 43 7.46 23.48 21.27
C ARG A 43 6.12 23.37 21.98
N ASP A 44 5.10 22.83 21.33
CA ASP A 44 3.81 22.53 21.95
C ASP A 44 3.94 21.46 23.03
N LYS A 45 4.87 20.52 22.82
CA LYS A 45 5.20 19.50 23.82
C LYS A 45 5.99 20.08 24.99
N GLU A 46 7.01 20.89 24.71
CA GLU A 46 7.82 21.58 25.72
C GLU A 46 8.51 22.81 25.10
N SER A 47 8.24 23.99 25.66
CA SER A 47 8.79 25.25 25.16
C SER A 47 10.07 25.68 25.87
N TYR A 48 10.39 25.05 27.02
CA TYR A 48 11.53 25.40 27.87
C TYR A 48 11.54 26.88 28.29
N GLY A 49 10.36 27.49 28.43
CA GLY A 49 10.21 28.91 28.76
C GLY A 49 10.49 29.88 27.61
N LEU A 50 10.77 29.37 26.41
CA LEU A 50 11.01 30.18 25.21
C LEU A 50 9.67 30.52 24.54
N VAL A 51 9.31 31.80 24.48
CA VAL A 51 8.05 32.25 23.85
C VAL A 51 8.05 32.04 22.34
N GLU A 52 9.20 32.22 21.69
CA GLU A 52 9.44 31.96 20.28
C GLU A 52 10.80 31.27 20.08
N PRO A 53 11.07 30.60 18.93
CA PRO A 53 12.39 30.06 18.64
C PRO A 53 13.43 31.19 18.56
N PRO A 54 14.46 31.22 19.42
CA PRO A 54 15.49 32.24 19.36
C PRO A 54 16.18 32.25 18.00
N SER A 55 16.40 33.44 17.45
CA SER A 55 17.19 33.59 16.22
C SER A 55 18.67 33.66 16.55
N VAL A 56 19.47 32.75 16.01
CA VAL A 56 20.92 32.71 16.20
C VAL A 56 21.65 33.03 14.90
N SER A 57 22.88 33.53 15.02
CA SER A 57 23.75 33.77 13.86
C SER A 57 24.10 32.44 13.16
N PRO A 58 24.05 32.37 11.83
CA PRO A 58 24.51 31.18 11.09
C PRO A 58 25.92 30.76 11.47
N ASN A 59 26.82 31.71 11.73
CA ASN A 59 28.21 31.44 12.13
C ASN A 59 28.31 30.62 13.43
N LEU A 60 27.30 30.70 14.30
CA LEU A 60 27.30 29.98 15.57
C LEU A 60 27.20 28.46 15.38
N ILE A 61 26.53 28.02 14.31
CA ILE A 61 26.21 26.62 14.08
C ILE A 61 27.12 25.94 13.06
N VAL A 62 28.05 26.68 12.42
CA VAL A 62 28.94 26.16 11.38
C VAL A 62 29.81 25.02 11.88
N ASP A 63 30.33 25.16 13.10
CA ASP A 63 31.23 24.17 13.72
C ASP A 63 30.48 23.14 14.60
N MET A 64 29.15 23.19 14.62
CA MET A 64 28.34 22.25 15.40
C MET A 64 28.09 20.97 14.60
N PRO A 65 28.17 19.78 15.22
CA PRO A 65 27.79 18.53 14.56
C PRO A 65 26.36 18.60 14.05
N GLN A 66 26.17 18.38 12.75
CA GLN A 66 24.85 18.28 12.13
C GLN A 66 24.42 16.82 12.10
N THR A 67 23.26 16.56 12.69
CA THR A 67 22.65 15.24 12.82
C THR A 67 21.28 15.24 12.14
N VAL A 68 20.66 14.07 12.07
CA VAL A 68 19.32 13.92 11.49
C VAL A 68 18.32 13.72 12.62
N TYR A 69 17.21 14.45 12.54
CA TYR A 69 16.05 14.24 13.38
C TYR A 69 14.92 13.70 12.48
N ASP A 70 14.71 12.38 12.55
CA ASP A 70 13.76 11.65 11.71
C ASP A 70 12.31 11.88 12.15
N SER A 71 11.84 13.13 12.03
CA SER A 71 10.46 13.48 12.30
C SER A 71 9.53 12.90 11.23
N PRO A 72 8.40 12.28 11.60
CA PRO A 72 7.40 11.81 10.64
C PRO A 72 6.50 12.94 10.13
N LEU A 73 6.63 14.16 10.66
CA LEU A 73 5.74 15.26 10.31
C LEU A 73 6.13 15.88 8.96
N PRO A 74 5.14 16.11 8.07
CA PRO A 74 5.38 16.70 6.75
C PRO A 74 5.85 18.16 6.84
N ASP A 75 6.38 18.67 5.72
CA ASP A 75 6.80 20.07 5.62
C ASP A 75 5.63 21.06 5.58
N GLU A 76 4.47 20.61 5.06
CA GLU A 76 3.22 21.36 5.01
C GLU A 76 2.22 20.82 6.04
N PRO A 77 1.32 21.68 6.57
CA PRO A 77 0.26 21.25 7.46
C PRO A 77 -0.55 20.07 6.90
N LEU A 78 -0.79 19.06 7.75
CA LEU A 78 -1.50 17.87 7.33
C LEU A 78 -2.95 18.20 6.97
N ASN A 79 -3.35 17.92 5.73
CA ASN A 79 -4.73 18.01 5.31
C ASN A 79 -5.49 16.71 5.62
N ILE A 80 -6.41 16.75 6.59
CA ILE A 80 -7.24 15.60 6.95
C ILE A 80 -8.42 15.47 5.98
N VAL A 81 -8.42 14.39 5.20
CA VAL A 81 -9.45 14.14 4.20
C VAL A 81 -10.77 13.70 4.85
N SER A 82 -11.86 14.37 4.49
CA SER A 82 -13.22 14.06 4.93
C SER A 82 -13.74 12.76 4.30
N ARG A 83 -14.12 11.77 5.12
CA ARG A 83 -14.65 10.47 4.64
C ARG A 83 -15.96 10.58 3.86
N PRO A 84 -16.93 11.46 4.22
CA PRO A 84 -18.10 11.69 3.39
C PRO A 84 -17.78 12.23 1.99
N GLU A 85 -16.71 13.02 1.84
CA GLU A 85 -16.28 13.59 0.55
C GLU A 85 -15.43 12.62 -0.27
N ALA A 86 -14.58 11.84 0.40
CA ALA A 86 -13.74 10.80 -0.19
C ALA A 86 -13.96 9.45 0.52
N PRO A 87 -15.08 8.75 0.22
CA PRO A 87 -15.41 7.48 0.87
C PRO A 87 -14.46 6.34 0.50
N THR A 88 -13.77 6.43 -0.64
CA THR A 88 -12.89 5.40 -1.17
C THR A 88 -11.44 5.69 -0.78
N LEU A 89 -10.80 4.71 -0.12
CA LEU A 89 -9.37 4.72 0.19
C LEU A 89 -8.78 3.42 -0.36
N CYS A 90 -7.81 3.53 -1.26
CA CYS A 90 -7.17 2.38 -1.91
C CYS A 90 -5.67 2.41 -1.65
N TRP A 91 -5.09 1.22 -1.51
CA TRP A 91 -3.65 1.02 -1.66
C TRP A 91 -3.42 0.38 -3.03
N SER A 92 -2.55 0.98 -3.82
CA SER A 92 -2.20 0.51 -5.16
C SER A 92 -0.76 0.05 -5.18
N TRP A 93 -0.53 -1.07 -5.86
CA TRP A 93 0.77 -1.69 -6.05
C TRP A 93 0.97 -1.95 -7.54
N GLU A 94 2.13 -1.60 -8.07
CA GLU A 94 2.48 -1.83 -9.47
C GLU A 94 3.95 -2.19 -9.60
N ARG A 95 4.27 -3.12 -10.50
CA ARG A 95 5.64 -3.43 -10.91
C ARG A 95 5.68 -3.63 -12.42
N GLY A 96 6.42 -2.78 -13.12
CA GLY A 96 6.62 -2.89 -14.55
C GLY A 96 7.57 -4.03 -14.93
N GLY A 97 7.53 -4.44 -16.20
CA GLY A 97 8.49 -5.40 -16.74
C GLY A 97 9.92 -4.86 -16.66
N GLY A 98 10.79 -5.54 -15.92
CA GLY A 98 12.19 -5.14 -15.71
C GLY A 98 12.44 -4.26 -14.48
N ASP A 99 11.41 -3.82 -13.77
CA ASP A 99 11.58 -3.02 -12.55
C ASP A 99 12.20 -3.86 -11.43
N GLN A 100 13.20 -3.32 -10.72
CA GLN A 100 13.83 -3.99 -9.58
C GLN A 100 12.94 -4.03 -8.34
N SER A 101 12.05 -3.05 -8.18
CA SER A 101 11.18 -2.92 -7.01
C SER A 101 9.82 -2.39 -7.43
N PRO A 102 8.74 -2.79 -6.75
CA PRO A 102 7.42 -2.26 -7.02
C PRO A 102 7.28 -0.82 -6.55
N ARG A 103 6.33 -0.09 -7.16
CA ARG A 103 5.82 1.18 -6.67
C ARG A 103 4.54 0.94 -5.89
N THR A 104 4.39 1.64 -4.78
CA THR A 104 3.16 1.60 -3.98
C THR A 104 2.66 3.02 -3.75
N THR A 105 1.33 3.20 -3.73
CA THR A 105 0.70 4.50 -3.50
C THR A 105 -0.62 4.34 -2.76
N VAL A 106 -1.02 5.38 -2.04
CA VAL A 106 -2.33 5.47 -1.40
C VAL A 106 -3.18 6.45 -2.18
N LEU A 107 -4.38 6.02 -2.57
CA LEU A 107 -5.34 6.79 -3.34
C LEU A 107 -6.55 7.09 -2.47
N SER A 108 -7.05 8.31 -2.49
CA SER A 108 -8.29 8.71 -1.79
C SER A 108 -9.20 9.45 -2.76
N GLY A 109 -10.49 9.12 -2.77
CA GLY A 109 -11.43 9.72 -3.71
C GLY A 109 -12.89 9.28 -3.56
N ARG A 110 -13.71 9.67 -4.55
CA ARG A 110 -15.17 9.49 -4.53
C ARG A 110 -15.63 8.08 -4.88
N HIS A 111 -14.84 7.36 -5.67
CA HIS A 111 -15.17 6.03 -6.17
C HIS A 111 -13.89 5.22 -6.41
N LEU A 112 -14.04 3.94 -6.76
CA LEU A 112 -12.93 3.07 -7.16
C LEU A 112 -12.16 3.68 -8.35
N PRO A 113 -10.82 3.58 -8.38
CA PRO A 113 -9.97 4.14 -9.44
C PRO A 113 -9.96 3.23 -10.69
N ILE A 114 -11.14 2.94 -11.24
CA ILE A 114 -11.33 2.10 -12.43
C ILE A 114 -12.22 2.80 -13.47
N PRO A 115 -12.13 2.43 -14.76
CA PRO A 115 -13.00 3.00 -15.79
C PRO A 115 -14.49 2.78 -15.47
N PRO A 116 -15.40 3.72 -15.83
CA PRO A 116 -16.84 3.59 -15.55
C PRO A 116 -17.45 2.29 -16.06
N ALA A 117 -17.01 1.81 -17.24
CA ALA A 117 -17.48 0.55 -17.81
C ALA A 117 -17.16 -0.69 -16.94
N ALA A 118 -16.10 -0.62 -16.13
CA ALA A 118 -15.69 -1.70 -15.25
C ALA A 118 -16.41 -1.71 -13.90
N MET A 119 -17.05 -0.61 -13.50
CA MET A 119 -17.70 -0.50 -12.19
C MET A 119 -18.83 -1.52 -11.99
N ASN A 120 -19.48 -1.97 -13.07
CA ASN A 120 -20.56 -2.96 -13.02
C ASN A 120 -20.08 -4.40 -13.20
N MET A 121 -18.77 -4.63 -13.37
CA MET A 121 -18.19 -5.96 -13.61
C MET A 121 -17.65 -6.62 -12.34
N GLY A 122 -17.95 -6.06 -11.16
CA GLY A 122 -17.45 -6.55 -9.88
C GLY A 122 -17.99 -7.93 -9.54
N ILE A 123 -17.10 -8.86 -9.23
CA ILE A 123 -17.43 -10.24 -8.83
C ILE A 123 -17.38 -10.33 -7.32
N LYS A 124 -18.53 -10.52 -6.67
CA LYS A 124 -18.60 -10.75 -5.23
C LYS A 124 -18.22 -12.19 -4.93
N GLN A 125 -17.13 -12.40 -4.20
CA GLN A 125 -16.64 -13.75 -3.90
C GLN A 125 -17.57 -14.49 -2.93
N ILE A 126 -17.92 -15.73 -3.28
CA ILE A 126 -18.65 -16.63 -2.38
C ILE A 126 -17.68 -17.07 -1.27
N HIS A 127 -18.05 -16.86 -0.01
CA HIS A 127 -17.20 -17.07 1.17
C HIS A 127 -15.93 -16.18 1.24
N GLY A 128 -15.80 -15.17 0.36
CA GLY A 128 -14.73 -14.19 0.41
C GLY A 128 -15.17 -12.87 1.04
N THR A 129 -14.20 -11.98 1.27
CA THR A 129 -14.43 -10.65 1.87
C THR A 129 -14.39 -9.51 0.85
N ALA A 130 -14.10 -9.81 -0.43
CA ALA A 130 -13.83 -8.81 -1.45
C ALA A 130 -14.80 -8.92 -2.64
N THR A 131 -15.06 -7.76 -3.26
CA THR A 131 -15.57 -7.68 -4.63
C THR A 131 -14.39 -7.47 -5.55
N ILE A 132 -14.20 -8.37 -6.51
CA ILE A 132 -13.03 -8.45 -7.36
C ILE A 132 -13.33 -7.87 -8.74
N PHE A 133 -12.40 -7.08 -9.27
CA PHE A 133 -12.45 -6.54 -10.62
C PHE A 133 -11.22 -7.03 -11.38
N LEU A 134 -11.42 -7.86 -12.39
CA LEU A 134 -10.36 -8.45 -13.21
C LEU A 134 -10.76 -8.36 -14.69
N ASP A 135 -9.75 -8.28 -15.55
CA ASP A 135 -9.86 -8.30 -17.01
C ASP A 135 -9.50 -9.67 -17.61
N GLY A 136 -9.58 -10.73 -16.79
CA GLY A 136 -9.27 -12.11 -17.16
C GLY A 136 -8.34 -12.79 -16.15
N GLY A 137 -8.07 -14.08 -16.38
CA GLY A 137 -7.19 -14.88 -15.53
C GLY A 137 -5.76 -14.36 -15.51
N LYS A 138 -5.04 -14.63 -14.41
CA LYS A 138 -3.66 -14.18 -14.19
C LYS A 138 -2.81 -15.30 -13.60
N LEU A 139 -1.57 -15.41 -14.06
CA LEU A 139 -0.56 -16.22 -13.39
C LEU A 139 0.34 -15.28 -12.59
N VAL A 140 0.39 -15.47 -11.27
CA VAL A 140 1.13 -14.59 -10.37
C VAL A 140 2.13 -15.33 -9.52
N ALA A 141 3.30 -14.74 -9.32
CA ALA A 141 4.28 -15.14 -8.33
C ALA A 141 4.21 -14.15 -7.17
N LEU A 142 4.10 -14.65 -5.93
CA LEU A 142 4.12 -13.77 -4.77
C LEU A 142 5.49 -13.13 -4.63
N GLN A 143 5.50 -11.80 -4.56
CA GLN A 143 6.71 -11.05 -4.27
C GLN A 143 7.24 -11.43 -2.89
N SER A 144 8.49 -11.89 -2.84
CA SER A 144 9.24 -12.06 -1.61
C SER A 144 10.04 -10.78 -1.29
N PRO A 145 10.21 -10.43 -0.01
CA PRO A 145 11.18 -9.42 0.42
C PRO A 145 12.61 -9.78 0.04
N ASP A 146 12.92 -11.08 -0.05
CA ASP A 146 14.20 -11.58 -0.57
C ASP A 146 14.06 -11.98 -2.04
N PRO A 147 14.72 -11.28 -2.98
CA PRO A 147 14.61 -11.55 -4.42
C PRO A 147 15.16 -12.92 -4.84
N ARG A 148 15.85 -13.65 -3.96
CA ARG A 148 16.36 -15.01 -4.22
C ARG A 148 15.29 -16.09 -4.07
N TYR A 149 14.15 -15.77 -3.45
CA TYR A 149 13.10 -16.74 -3.17
C TYR A 149 11.80 -16.31 -3.85
N THR A 150 11.30 -17.12 -4.79
CA THR A 150 9.89 -17.05 -5.18
C THR A 150 9.12 -17.94 -4.23
N GLU A 151 8.29 -17.37 -3.35
CA GLU A 151 7.65 -18.16 -2.31
C GLU A 151 6.56 -19.09 -2.85
N SER A 152 5.75 -18.63 -3.80
CA SER A 152 4.59 -19.39 -4.30
C SER A 152 4.08 -18.81 -5.61
N ILE A 153 3.62 -19.69 -6.50
CA ILE A 153 2.93 -19.32 -7.74
C ILE A 153 1.44 -19.65 -7.59
N TYR A 154 0.58 -18.76 -8.05
CA TYR A 154 -0.86 -18.96 -8.10
C TYR A 154 -1.39 -18.67 -9.49
N TYR A 155 -2.31 -19.51 -9.96
CA TYR A 155 -3.23 -19.12 -11.02
C TYR A 155 -4.45 -18.47 -10.39
N VAL A 156 -4.83 -17.28 -10.84
CA VAL A 156 -6.06 -16.60 -10.46
C VAL A 156 -7.00 -16.69 -11.66
N ASP A 157 -8.15 -17.34 -11.48
CA ASP A 157 -9.12 -17.47 -12.57
C ASP A 157 -9.87 -16.15 -12.84
N PRO A 158 -10.65 -16.05 -13.93
CA PRO A 158 -11.45 -14.86 -14.21
C PRO A 158 -12.52 -14.52 -13.16
N GLN A 159 -12.81 -15.42 -12.20
CA GLN A 159 -13.72 -15.19 -11.07
C GLN A 159 -12.98 -14.70 -9.81
N GLY A 160 -11.65 -14.60 -9.86
CA GLY A 160 -10.81 -14.16 -8.76
C GLY A 160 -10.50 -15.24 -7.73
N VAL A 161 -10.73 -16.52 -8.03
CA VAL A 161 -10.30 -17.61 -7.16
C VAL A 161 -8.82 -17.89 -7.43
N ARG A 162 -8.01 -18.01 -6.36
CA ARG A 162 -6.59 -18.35 -6.49
C ARG A 162 -6.39 -19.85 -6.32
N TYR A 163 -5.56 -20.45 -7.16
CA TYR A 163 -5.23 -21.87 -7.13
C TYR A 163 -3.71 -21.99 -7.07
N GLY A 164 -3.19 -22.70 -6.07
CA GLY A 164 -1.76 -22.91 -5.92
C GLY A 164 -1.20 -23.71 -7.10
N VAL A 165 -0.06 -23.29 -7.64
CA VAL A 165 0.68 -24.02 -8.67
C VAL A 165 2.00 -24.49 -8.03
N PRO A 166 2.20 -25.81 -7.87
CA PRO A 166 3.25 -26.33 -7.00
C PRO A 166 4.66 -26.08 -7.54
N ASP A 167 4.84 -26.13 -8.86
CA ASP A 167 6.14 -25.99 -9.51
C ASP A 167 6.01 -25.52 -10.97
N ALA A 168 7.16 -25.26 -11.60
CA ALA A 168 7.24 -24.78 -12.97
C ALA A 168 6.79 -25.84 -14.01
N ASP A 169 6.92 -27.13 -13.70
CA ASP A 169 6.52 -28.22 -14.59
C ASP A 169 4.98 -28.32 -14.64
N ALA A 170 4.30 -28.17 -13.50
CA ALA A 170 2.86 -28.06 -13.40
C ALA A 170 2.35 -26.83 -14.16
N ALA A 171 2.99 -25.67 -13.98
CA ALA A 171 2.65 -24.46 -14.73
C ALA A 171 2.76 -24.69 -16.25
N THR A 172 3.88 -25.26 -16.69
CA THR A 172 4.14 -25.54 -18.11
C THR A 172 3.11 -26.52 -18.70
N THR A 173 2.75 -27.57 -17.95
CA THR A 173 1.74 -28.56 -18.36
C THR A 173 0.36 -27.93 -18.55
N LEU A 174 0.02 -26.92 -17.74
CA LEU A 174 -1.22 -26.15 -17.84
C LEU A 174 -1.15 -25.04 -18.92
N GLY A 175 -0.04 -24.91 -19.64
CA GLY A 175 0.18 -23.82 -20.60
C GLY A 175 0.35 -22.45 -19.94
N LEU A 176 0.64 -22.42 -18.65
CA LEU A 176 0.84 -21.21 -17.85
C LEU A 176 2.32 -20.85 -17.85
N SER A 177 2.67 -19.68 -18.40
CA SER A 177 4.05 -19.21 -18.46
C SER A 177 4.17 -17.76 -17.98
N SER A 178 5.40 -17.37 -17.63
CA SER A 178 5.76 -15.98 -17.29
C SER A 178 4.91 -15.37 -16.16
N PRO A 179 4.97 -15.93 -14.93
CA PRO A 179 4.22 -15.40 -13.80
C PRO A 179 4.59 -13.95 -13.52
N GLN A 180 3.58 -13.10 -13.35
CA GLN A 180 3.77 -11.71 -12.97
C GLN A 180 3.95 -11.59 -11.46
N ASN A 181 4.87 -10.74 -11.01
CA ASN A 181 4.98 -10.49 -9.57
C ASN A 181 3.71 -9.82 -9.05
N ALA A 182 3.22 -10.28 -7.90
CA ALA A 182 2.05 -9.71 -7.23
C ALA A 182 2.28 -9.60 -5.71
N PRO A 183 1.67 -8.60 -5.05
CA PRO A 183 1.79 -8.43 -3.62
C PRO A 183 0.96 -9.48 -2.89
N ARG A 184 1.59 -10.15 -1.92
CA ARG A 184 0.97 -11.17 -1.08
C ARG A 184 -0.25 -10.62 -0.33
N GLU A 185 -0.22 -9.36 0.06
CA GLU A 185 -1.28 -8.66 0.79
C GLU A 185 -2.60 -8.66 0.01
N ILE A 186 -2.55 -8.55 -1.32
CA ILE A 186 -3.75 -8.59 -2.18
C ILE A 186 -4.13 -10.03 -2.49
N ILE A 187 -3.17 -10.86 -2.91
CA ILE A 187 -3.48 -12.23 -3.36
C ILE A 187 -4.10 -13.07 -2.24
N ARG A 188 -3.67 -12.89 -0.98
CA ARG A 188 -4.25 -13.63 0.16
C ARG A 188 -5.72 -13.30 0.46
N LEU A 189 -6.25 -12.17 -0.03
CA LEU A 189 -7.65 -11.81 0.13
C LEU A 189 -8.57 -12.60 -0.81
N LEU A 190 -8.01 -13.16 -1.88
CA LEU A 190 -8.74 -14.00 -2.81
C LEU A 190 -9.08 -15.34 -2.16
N VAL A 191 -10.30 -15.81 -2.42
CA VAL A 191 -10.75 -17.16 -2.04
C VAL A 191 -9.77 -18.21 -2.57
N ASP A 192 -9.39 -19.13 -1.69
CA ASP A 192 -8.48 -20.22 -2.00
C ASP A 192 -9.22 -21.38 -2.66
N GLY A 193 -8.72 -21.82 -3.80
CA GLY A 193 -9.14 -23.01 -4.51
C GLY A 193 -8.18 -24.18 -4.26
N PRO A 194 -8.47 -25.36 -4.85
CA PRO A 194 -7.55 -26.49 -4.80
C PRO A 194 -6.21 -26.17 -5.49
N VAL A 195 -5.17 -26.89 -5.09
CA VAL A 195 -3.86 -26.85 -5.77
C VAL A 195 -3.97 -27.52 -7.14
N LEU A 196 -3.44 -26.88 -8.17
CA LEU A 196 -3.38 -27.43 -9.53
C LEU A 196 -2.15 -28.34 -9.66
N SER A 197 -2.28 -29.57 -9.17
CA SER A 197 -1.24 -30.60 -9.30
C SER A 197 -1.75 -31.84 -10.03
N LYS A 198 -0.82 -32.59 -10.61
CA LYS A 198 -1.13 -33.88 -11.27
C LYS A 198 -1.73 -34.88 -10.29
N ASP A 199 -1.21 -34.93 -9.07
CA ASP A 199 -1.70 -35.84 -8.03
C ASP A 199 -3.13 -35.50 -7.60
N ALA A 200 -3.46 -34.21 -7.51
CA ALA A 200 -4.83 -33.77 -7.23
C ALA A 200 -5.79 -34.13 -8.37
N ALA A 201 -5.34 -34.08 -9.63
CA ALA A 201 -6.14 -34.44 -10.80
C ALA A 201 -6.39 -35.95 -10.96
N LEU A 202 -5.57 -36.79 -10.31
CA LEU A 202 -5.71 -38.26 -10.33
C LEU A 202 -6.69 -38.78 -9.27
N LEU A 203 -7.33 -37.89 -8.51
CA LEU A 203 -8.38 -38.25 -7.56
C LEU A 203 -9.72 -38.39 -8.29
N GLU A 204 -10.45 -39.48 -8.02
CA GLU A 204 -11.83 -39.61 -8.47
C GLU A 204 -12.70 -38.56 -7.78
N HIS A 205 -13.21 -37.61 -8.56
CA HIS A 205 -14.23 -36.68 -8.12
C HIS A 205 -15.60 -37.24 -8.51
N ASP A 206 -16.23 -37.97 -7.60
CA ASP A 206 -17.64 -38.34 -7.75
C ASP A 206 -18.49 -37.06 -7.78
N THR A 207 -19.10 -36.84 -8.94
CA THR A 207 -19.97 -35.67 -9.16
C THR A 207 -21.20 -35.74 -8.25
N VAL A 208 -21.60 -34.58 -7.71
CA VAL A 208 -22.79 -34.43 -6.87
C VAL A 208 -24.02 -34.93 -7.63
N PRO A 209 -24.90 -35.75 -7.04
CA PRO A 209 -26.12 -36.21 -7.69
C PRO A 209 -26.99 -35.03 -8.15
N VAL A 210 -27.52 -35.13 -9.36
CA VAL A 210 -28.43 -34.15 -9.97
C VAL A 210 -29.58 -33.85 -9.00
N ASP A 211 -29.88 -32.56 -8.79
CA ASP A 211 -31.04 -32.11 -8.01
C ASP A 211 -32.31 -32.81 -8.54
N PRO A 212 -32.99 -33.64 -7.72
CA PRO A 212 -34.20 -34.35 -8.15
C PRO A 212 -35.40 -33.40 -8.32
N SER A 213 -35.28 -32.13 -7.97
CA SER A 213 -36.35 -31.12 -8.04
C SER A 213 -35.90 -29.81 -8.69
N PRO A 214 -35.44 -29.83 -9.95
CA PRO A 214 -34.99 -28.63 -10.63
C PRO A 214 -36.16 -27.66 -10.84
N ARG A 215 -36.00 -26.42 -10.41
CA ARG A 215 -37.00 -25.35 -10.61
C ARG A 215 -37.00 -24.90 -12.06
N LYS A 216 -38.16 -24.92 -12.72
CA LYS A 216 -38.34 -24.31 -14.05
C LYS A 216 -38.15 -22.80 -13.98
N VAL A 217 -37.30 -22.27 -14.86
CA VAL A 217 -37.20 -20.84 -15.14
C VAL A 217 -38.49 -20.40 -15.85
N PRO A 218 -39.15 -19.30 -15.44
CA PRO A 218 -40.34 -18.82 -16.14
C PRO A 218 -39.99 -18.47 -17.59
N ALA A 219 -40.77 -18.95 -18.54
CA ALA A 219 -40.68 -18.48 -19.92
C ALA A 219 -41.04 -17.00 -19.94
N GLY A 220 -40.11 -16.15 -20.37
CA GLY A 220 -40.41 -14.75 -20.65
C GLY A 220 -41.43 -14.67 -21.78
N ASP A 221 -42.52 -13.96 -21.54
CA ASP A 221 -43.50 -13.63 -22.58
C ASP A 221 -42.78 -12.98 -23.75
N SER A 222 -42.85 -13.62 -24.92
CA SER A 222 -42.53 -12.98 -26.18
C SER A 222 -43.68 -12.04 -26.52
N GLY A 223 -43.67 -10.85 -25.90
CA GLY A 223 -44.59 -9.77 -26.21
C GLY A 223 -44.28 -9.21 -27.60
N ALA A 224 -45.20 -9.44 -28.54
CA ALA A 224 -45.24 -8.75 -29.82
C ALA A 224 -45.53 -7.26 -29.61
N HIS A 225 -44.70 -6.39 -30.21
CA HIS A 225 -45.07 -5.08 -30.74
C HIS A 225 -44.09 -4.69 -31.84
#